data_AF-A0AAW0Z8M7-F1
#
_entry.id   AF-A0AAW0Z8M7-F1
#
_cell.length_a   1.000
_cell.length_b   1.000
_cell.length_c   1.000
_cell.angle_alpha   90.00
_cell.angle_beta   90.00
_cell.angle_gamma   90.00
#
_symmetry.space_group_name_H-M   'P 1'
#
loop_
_entity.id
_entity.type
_entity.pdbx_description
1 polymer ?
#
loop_
_entity_poly.entity_id
_entity_poly.type
_entity_poly.pdbx_seq_one_letter_code
_entity_poly.pdbx_strand_id
1 'polypeptide(L)'
;MSDDLKNNDIKMESIQNTEGVTFNNIAKVKKRKRGIVYLSSIPKYMNITKIRELFSAYGKVGRIYLQLAENELERNGGKKKQKKVYTKFFTEGWVEFESKKIAKYVAFTLNNTQISTRKKSKFYDVIWNIKYLPRFKWIHLSERLAYERAVHKQRLQTEIAQAKREANFYSHNVDRSRKLHQVRRNENSTFVPPTIKQRDTDAEIRSKKESKSVTDRTDFLKSLFG
;
A
#
# COMPACT_ATOMS: atom_id res chain seq x y z
N MET A 1 58.21 16.82 79.38
CA MET A 1 58.67 16.33 78.07
C MET A 1 57.44 15.85 77.31
N SER A 2 56.54 16.74 76.90
CA SER A 2 56.68 17.87 75.94
C SER A 2 56.59 17.38 74.50
N ASP A 3 55.73 18.10 73.77
CA ASP A 3 55.57 18.23 72.32
C ASP A 3 54.48 17.38 71.66
N ASP A 4 53.78 17.89 70.66
CA ASP A 4 52.85 19.02 70.63
C ASP A 4 52.01 18.87 69.35
N LEU A 5 50.81 19.46 69.36
CA LEU A 5 50.02 19.93 68.21
C LEU A 5 49.25 18.94 67.29
N LYS A 6 47.94 18.94 67.56
CA LYS A 6 46.81 18.68 66.66
C LYS A 6 46.60 19.82 65.65
N ASN A 7 45.97 19.46 64.53
CA ASN A 7 45.07 20.23 63.65
C ASN A 7 45.48 21.63 63.16
N ASN A 8 45.44 21.80 61.84
CA ASN A 8 44.78 22.97 61.25
C ASN A 8 44.18 22.66 59.88
N ASP A 9 42.87 22.87 59.80
CA ASP A 9 42.05 22.92 58.60
C ASP A 9 42.50 24.06 57.67
N ILE A 10 42.65 23.77 56.38
CA ILE A 10 42.59 24.80 55.34
C ILE A 10 41.69 24.29 54.22
N LYS A 11 40.47 24.86 54.17
CA LYS A 11 39.61 24.89 52.98
C LYS A 11 40.33 25.66 51.87
N MET A 12 40.27 25.18 50.64
CA MET A 12 40.36 26.02 49.45
C MET A 12 39.42 25.48 48.37
N GLU A 13 38.74 26.43 47.74
CA GLU A 13 37.50 26.30 47.00
C GLU A 13 37.65 25.74 45.57
N SER A 14 36.47 25.43 45.03
CA SER A 14 36.13 25.00 43.67
C SER A 14 37.01 25.52 42.53
N ILE A 15 37.45 24.58 41.68
CA ILE A 15 37.65 24.84 40.26
C ILE A 15 36.68 23.96 39.49
N GLN A 16 35.55 24.55 39.14
CA GLN A 16 34.70 24.12 38.05
C GLN A 16 35.53 24.20 36.77
N ASN A 17 35.64 23.11 36.01
CA ASN A 17 35.81 23.13 34.55
C ASN A 17 35.67 21.69 34.02
N THR A 18 34.43 21.21 34.08
CA THR A 18 33.93 20.18 33.17
C THR A 18 33.60 20.85 31.85
N GLU A 19 34.54 20.86 30.91
CA GLU A 19 34.22 21.13 29.51
C GLU A 19 34.53 19.89 28.68
N GLY A 20 33.45 19.32 28.15
CA GLY A 20 33.42 18.03 27.50
C GLY A 20 34.34 17.97 26.28
N VAL A 21 35.21 16.97 26.30
CA VAL A 21 35.82 16.44 25.07
C VAL A 21 34.68 15.86 24.23
N THR A 22 34.19 16.69 23.32
CA THR A 22 33.19 16.32 22.33
C THR A 22 33.79 15.27 21.41
N PHE A 23 33.37 14.01 21.58
CA PHE A 23 33.60 12.95 20.61
C PHE A 23 32.76 13.17 19.34
N ASN A 24 32.97 14.29 18.65
CA ASN A 24 32.35 14.60 17.36
C ASN A 24 33.16 14.01 16.20
N ASN A 25 33.52 12.74 16.31
CA ASN A 25 33.99 11.93 15.19
C ASN A 25 32.95 10.86 14.86
N ILE A 26 31.72 11.31 14.60
CA ILE A 26 30.72 10.50 13.91
C ILE A 26 31.14 10.49 12.44
N ALA A 27 32.15 9.67 12.13
CA ALA A 27 32.41 9.24 10.76
C ALA A 27 31.06 8.86 10.17
N LYS A 28 30.62 9.53 9.09
CA LYS A 28 29.35 9.28 8.41
C LYS A 28 29.21 7.78 8.15
N VAL A 29 28.60 7.04 9.08
CA VAL A 29 28.40 5.61 8.96
C VAL A 29 27.48 5.45 7.78
N LYS A 30 28.04 5.13 6.61
CA LYS A 30 27.27 4.91 5.39
C LYS A 30 26.20 3.90 5.75
N LYS A 31 24.93 4.34 5.78
CA LYS A 31 23.80 3.50 6.16
C LYS A 31 23.88 2.22 5.33
N ARG A 32 24.07 1.09 6.01
CA ARG A 32 24.23 -0.21 5.34
C ARG A 32 22.99 -0.44 4.49
N LYS A 33 23.20 -0.82 3.23
CA LYS A 33 22.09 -1.14 2.32
C LYS A 33 21.42 -2.40 2.85
N ARG A 34 20.12 -2.31 3.15
CA ARG A 34 19.29 -3.44 3.56
C ARG A 34 19.10 -4.41 2.42
N GLY A 35 18.84 -5.67 2.75
CA GLY A 35 18.54 -6.72 1.78
C GLY A 35 17.34 -7.53 2.21
N ILE A 36 16.56 -8.01 1.25
CA ILE A 36 15.39 -8.83 1.52
C ILE A 36 15.63 -10.22 0.96
N VAL A 37 15.19 -11.20 1.74
CA VAL A 37 15.19 -12.60 1.44
C VAL A 37 13.75 -13.07 1.34
N TYR A 38 13.44 -13.77 0.26
CA TYR A 38 12.16 -14.40 -0.01
C TYR A 38 12.21 -15.87 0.45
N LEU A 39 11.16 -16.29 1.15
CA LEU A 39 10.91 -17.65 1.60
C LEU A 39 9.73 -18.18 0.79
N SER A 40 9.97 -19.18 -0.06
CA SER A 40 8.92 -19.71 -0.95
C SER A 40 7.98 -20.70 -0.26
N SER A 41 8.44 -21.34 0.80
CA SER A 41 7.67 -22.33 1.55
C SER A 41 7.98 -22.18 3.03
N ILE A 42 6.93 -22.13 3.84
CA ILE A 42 7.04 -22.01 5.30
C ILE A 42 6.40 -23.24 5.93
N PRO A 43 7.13 -23.95 6.81
CA PRO A 43 6.58 -25.13 7.46
C PRO A 43 5.32 -24.80 8.28
N LYS A 44 4.42 -25.79 8.38
CA LYS A 44 3.28 -25.73 9.30
C LYS A 44 3.80 -25.50 10.73
N TYR A 45 3.13 -24.63 11.50
CA TYR A 45 3.51 -24.21 12.86
C TYR A 45 4.74 -23.30 12.98
N MET A 46 5.34 -22.87 11.87
CA MET A 46 6.44 -21.91 11.91
C MET A 46 5.89 -20.48 12.05
N ASN A 47 6.18 -19.85 13.20
CA ASN A 47 5.79 -18.47 13.50
C ASN A 47 6.91 -17.47 13.14
N ILE A 48 6.54 -16.19 13.01
CA ILE A 48 7.46 -15.07 12.79
C ILE A 48 8.59 -15.07 13.83
N THR A 49 8.28 -15.33 15.10
CA THR A 49 9.26 -15.39 16.19
C THR A 49 10.32 -16.47 15.96
N LYS A 50 9.91 -17.64 15.47
CA LYS A 50 10.84 -18.75 15.20
C LYS A 50 11.72 -18.48 13.99
N ILE A 51 11.15 -17.91 12.93
CA ILE A 51 11.94 -17.44 11.78
C ILE A 51 12.96 -16.40 12.24
N ARG A 52 12.54 -15.42 13.05
CA ARG A 52 13.45 -14.42 13.61
C ARG A 52 14.58 -15.06 14.40
N GLU A 53 14.28 -15.99 15.30
CA GLU A 53 15.27 -16.72 16.11
C GLU A 53 16.30 -17.43 15.23
N LEU A 54 15.85 -18.18 14.21
CA LEU A 54 16.72 -18.93 13.31
C LEU A 54 17.61 -18.02 12.45
N PHE A 55 17.05 -16.96 11.87
CA PHE A 55 17.83 -16.04 11.03
C PHE A 55 18.68 -15.06 11.83
N SER A 56 18.36 -14.81 13.10
CA SER A 56 19.15 -13.93 13.98
C SER A 56 20.55 -14.47 14.25
N ALA A 57 20.77 -15.79 14.12
CA ALA A 57 22.10 -16.39 14.24
C ALA A 57 23.09 -15.92 13.15
N TYR A 58 22.57 -15.52 11.97
CA TYR A 58 23.40 -15.08 10.84
C TYR A 58 23.57 -13.56 10.78
N GLY A 59 22.65 -12.82 11.39
CA GLY A 59 22.75 -11.37 11.49
C GLY A 59 21.46 -10.69 11.92
N LYS A 60 21.52 -9.36 12.05
CA LYS A 60 20.41 -8.57 12.55
C LYS A 60 19.23 -8.54 11.56
N VAL A 61 18.13 -9.14 11.99
CA VAL A 61 16.87 -9.23 11.24
C VAL A 61 15.99 -8.03 11.56
N GLY A 62 15.49 -7.36 10.52
CA GLY A 62 14.56 -6.25 10.60
C GLY A 62 13.10 -6.73 10.53
N ARG A 63 12.39 -6.25 9.51
CA ARG A 63 10.97 -6.56 9.28
C ARG A 63 10.79 -7.97 8.70
N ILE A 64 9.72 -8.64 9.13
CA ILE A 64 9.34 -9.97 8.64
C ILE A 64 7.85 -9.92 8.31
N TYR A 65 7.48 -10.40 7.14
CA TYR A 65 6.10 -10.49 6.70
C TYR A 65 5.89 -11.90 6.18
N LEU A 66 4.86 -12.56 6.67
CA LEU A 66 4.46 -13.89 6.23
C LEU A 66 3.06 -13.77 5.65
N GLN A 67 2.90 -14.21 4.41
CA GLN A 67 1.61 -14.27 3.76
C GLN A 67 0.85 -15.45 4.34
N LEU A 68 -0.28 -15.13 4.97
CA LEU A 68 -1.19 -16.14 5.46
C LEU A 68 -1.75 -16.89 4.26
N ALA A 69 -1.71 -18.22 4.31
CA ALA A 69 -2.42 -19.02 3.34
C ALA A 69 -3.91 -18.70 3.44
N GLU A 70 -4.52 -18.33 2.33
CA GLU A 70 -5.95 -18.14 2.27
C GLU A 70 -6.60 -19.49 2.63
N ASN A 71 -7.29 -19.54 3.77
CA ASN A 71 -8.01 -20.74 4.13
C ASN A 71 -9.13 -20.89 3.09
N GLU A 72 -9.20 -22.03 2.39
CA GLU A 72 -10.29 -22.32 1.43
C GLU A 72 -11.70 -22.08 2.01
N LEU A 73 -11.82 -22.12 3.34
CA LEU A 73 -13.04 -21.83 4.08
C LEU A 73 -13.49 -20.35 4.01
N GLU A 74 -12.59 -19.39 3.83
CA GLU A 74 -12.96 -17.97 3.68
C GLU A 74 -13.51 -17.66 2.28
N ARG A 75 -13.05 -18.35 1.23
CA ARG A 75 -13.62 -18.21 -0.13
C ARG A 75 -14.99 -18.86 -0.28
N ASN A 76 -15.25 -19.96 0.42
CA ASN A 76 -16.47 -20.76 0.19
C ASN A 76 -17.69 -20.36 1.04
N GLY A 77 -17.64 -19.26 1.81
CA GLY A 77 -18.82 -18.75 2.56
C GLY A 77 -19.46 -19.79 3.50
N GLY A 78 -18.73 -20.86 3.82
CA GLY A 78 -19.25 -22.05 4.48
C GLY A 78 -19.56 -21.75 5.94
N LYS A 79 -20.85 -21.88 6.30
CA LYS A 79 -21.34 -21.69 7.67
C LYS A 79 -20.43 -22.38 8.68
N LYS A 80 -19.99 -21.59 9.67
CA LYS A 80 -19.21 -21.98 10.86
C LYS A 80 -19.84 -23.19 11.56
N LYS A 81 -19.54 -24.40 11.12
CA LYS A 81 -19.78 -25.63 11.88
C LYS A 81 -18.41 -26.23 12.18
N GLN A 82 -18.14 -26.38 13.48
CA GLN A 82 -16.92 -26.92 14.10
C GLN A 82 -15.73 -25.95 14.12
N LYS A 83 -15.47 -25.35 15.29
CA LYS A 83 -14.22 -24.65 15.65
C LYS A 83 -13.05 -25.64 15.70
N LYS A 84 -12.64 -26.22 14.57
CA LYS A 84 -11.26 -26.71 14.46
C LYS A 84 -10.40 -25.46 14.40
N VAL A 85 -9.61 -25.21 15.44
CA VAL A 85 -8.58 -24.16 15.43
C VAL A 85 -7.59 -24.55 14.33
N TYR A 86 -7.88 -24.13 13.09
CA TYR A 86 -6.95 -24.29 12.00
C TYR A 86 -5.74 -23.43 12.35
N THR A 87 -4.64 -24.09 12.66
CA THR A 87 -3.37 -23.41 12.84
C THR A 87 -3.05 -22.71 11.53
N LYS A 88 -3.07 -21.37 11.58
CA LYS A 88 -2.67 -20.48 10.50
C LYS A 88 -1.35 -20.97 9.92
N PHE A 89 -1.36 -21.40 8.67
CA PHE A 89 -0.15 -21.73 7.92
C PHE A 89 0.14 -20.60 6.95
N PHE A 90 1.42 -20.40 6.65
CA PHE A 90 1.89 -19.35 5.76
C PHE A 90 2.36 -19.98 4.47
N THR A 91 2.03 -19.38 3.33
CA THR A 91 2.53 -19.85 2.02
C THR A 91 3.93 -19.31 1.77
N GLU A 92 4.06 -17.98 1.90
CA GLU A 92 5.24 -17.23 1.48
C GLU A 92 5.71 -16.28 2.59
N GLY A 93 6.97 -15.87 2.53
CA GLY A 93 7.53 -14.94 3.50
C GLY A 93 8.61 -14.04 2.94
N TRP A 94 8.76 -12.87 3.55
CA TRP A 94 9.79 -11.89 3.25
C TRP A 94 10.49 -11.48 4.54
N VAL A 95 11.80 -11.64 4.56
CA VAL A 95 12.67 -11.31 5.71
C VAL A 95 13.64 -10.21 5.29
N GLU A 96 13.57 -9.08 5.98
CA GLU A 96 14.50 -7.97 5.80
C GLU A 96 15.71 -8.15 6.72
N PHE A 97 16.92 -8.06 6.16
CA PHE A 97 18.17 -7.96 6.91
C PHE A 97 18.72 -6.53 6.84
N GLU A 98 19.38 -6.11 7.93
CA GLU A 98 20.01 -4.79 7.99
C GLU A 98 21.15 -4.62 6.96
N SER A 99 21.80 -5.73 6.57
CA SER A 99 22.85 -5.75 5.55
C SER A 99 22.53 -6.69 4.40
N LYS A 100 22.56 -6.19 3.16
CA LYS A 100 22.39 -7.00 1.96
C LYS A 100 23.47 -8.06 1.76
N LYS A 101 24.66 -7.89 2.36
CA LYS A 101 25.72 -8.90 2.31
C LYS A 101 25.29 -10.15 3.08
N ILE A 102 24.70 -9.95 4.26
CA ILE A 102 24.17 -11.03 5.09
C ILE A 102 22.98 -11.68 4.37
N ALA A 103 22.06 -10.90 3.81
CA ALA A 103 20.95 -11.45 3.02
C ALA A 103 21.41 -12.37 1.88
N LYS A 104 22.46 -11.97 1.14
CA LYS A 104 23.06 -12.80 0.08
C LYS A 104 23.69 -14.07 0.62
N TYR A 105 24.48 -13.94 1.69
CA TYR A 105 25.13 -15.07 2.34
C TYR A 105 24.11 -16.08 2.86
N VAL A 106 23.10 -15.61 3.59
CA VAL A 106 21.98 -16.41 4.10
C VAL A 106 21.28 -17.14 2.96
N ALA A 107 20.94 -16.45 1.86
CA ALA A 107 20.30 -17.10 0.73
C ALA A 107 21.19 -18.14 0.04
N PHE A 108 22.52 -17.94 0.01
CA PHE A 108 23.43 -18.92 -0.58
C PHE A 108 23.62 -20.14 0.33
N THR A 109 23.82 -19.93 1.62
CA THR A 109 24.17 -20.97 2.59
C THR A 109 22.95 -21.76 3.07
N LEU A 110 21.83 -21.10 3.35
CA LEU A 110 20.65 -21.78 3.89
C LEU A 110 19.74 -22.36 2.80
N ASN A 111 19.84 -21.91 1.55
CA ASN A 111 19.00 -22.48 0.50
C ASN A 111 19.32 -23.96 0.30
N ASN A 112 18.28 -24.79 0.18
CA ASN A 112 18.35 -26.24 0.11
C ASN A 112 18.96 -26.93 1.33
N THR A 113 19.01 -26.29 2.50
CA THR A 113 19.45 -26.93 3.74
C THR A 113 18.26 -27.28 4.64
N GLN A 114 18.43 -28.30 5.48
CA GLN A 114 17.41 -28.69 6.45
C GLN A 114 17.23 -27.60 7.52
N ILE A 115 15.98 -27.36 7.92
CA ILE A 115 15.66 -26.31 8.90
C ILE A 115 16.22 -26.62 10.29
N SER A 116 16.19 -27.89 10.68
CA SER A 116 16.61 -28.34 12.00
C SER A 116 17.44 -29.61 11.91
N THR A 117 18.60 -29.62 12.58
CA THR A 117 19.47 -30.78 12.69
C THR A 117 19.01 -31.79 13.77
N ARG A 118 18.06 -31.40 14.63
CA ARG A 118 17.56 -32.25 15.72
C ARG A 118 16.48 -33.22 15.22
N LYS A 119 16.70 -34.53 15.36
CA LYS A 119 15.75 -35.60 14.96
C LYS A 119 14.37 -35.51 15.64
N LYS A 120 14.29 -34.97 16.86
CA LYS A 120 13.00 -34.78 17.58
C LYS A 120 12.24 -33.52 17.16
N SER A 121 12.81 -32.70 16.27
CA SER A 121 12.19 -31.44 15.85
C SER A 121 11.11 -31.70 14.82
N LYS A 122 10.01 -30.94 14.91
CA LYS A 122 8.93 -30.96 13.90
C LYS A 122 9.39 -30.51 12.51
N PHE A 123 10.56 -29.90 12.41
CA PHE A 123 11.12 -29.32 11.18
C PHE A 123 12.34 -30.08 10.66
N TYR A 124 12.53 -31.34 11.08
CA TYR A 124 13.69 -32.15 10.70
C TYR A 124 13.71 -32.46 9.19
N ASP A 125 12.58 -32.94 8.64
CA ASP A 125 12.47 -33.32 7.22
C ASP A 125 12.18 -32.13 6.29
N VAL A 126 12.10 -30.91 6.83
CA VAL A 126 11.77 -29.74 6.03
C VAL A 126 13.04 -29.03 5.57
N ILE A 127 13.04 -28.65 4.30
CA ILE A 127 14.15 -27.97 3.63
C ILE A 127 13.79 -26.50 3.39
N TRP A 128 14.76 -25.62 3.59
CA TRP A 128 14.66 -24.21 3.28
C TRP A 128 14.66 -23.97 1.77
N ASN A 129 13.67 -23.24 1.27
CA ASN A 129 13.67 -22.67 -0.08
C ASN A 129 13.73 -21.14 0.02
N ILE A 130 14.92 -20.59 -0.26
CA ILE A 130 15.28 -19.22 0.07
C ILE A 130 15.90 -18.53 -1.14
N LYS A 131 15.41 -17.34 -1.48
CA LYS A 131 15.95 -16.54 -2.59
C LYS A 131 16.27 -15.12 -2.14
N TYR A 132 17.48 -14.64 -2.45
CA TYR A 132 17.80 -13.23 -2.29
C TYR A 132 17.13 -12.41 -3.41
N LEU A 133 16.48 -11.31 -3.05
CA LEU A 133 15.86 -10.40 -4.01
C LEU A 133 16.76 -9.17 -4.27
N PRO A 134 17.44 -9.10 -5.42
CA PRO A 134 18.28 -7.94 -5.75
C PRO A 134 17.41 -6.72 -6.02
N ARG A 135 17.89 -5.53 -5.59
CA ARG A 135 17.23 -4.22 -5.77
C ARG A 135 15.81 -4.11 -5.19
N PHE A 136 15.33 -5.13 -4.48
CA PHE A 136 14.03 -5.15 -3.82
C PHE A 136 14.09 -4.46 -2.45
N LYS A 137 13.11 -3.59 -2.18
CA LYS A 137 12.96 -2.87 -0.91
C LYS A 137 11.62 -3.23 -0.28
N TRP A 138 11.52 -3.07 1.03
CA TRP A 138 10.29 -3.40 1.78
C TRP A 138 9.07 -2.64 1.25
N ILE A 139 9.28 -1.40 0.81
CA ILE A 139 8.23 -0.54 0.24
C ILE A 139 7.56 -1.20 -0.97
N HIS A 140 8.32 -1.91 -1.82
CA HIS A 140 7.77 -2.53 -3.03
C HIS A 140 6.77 -3.64 -2.69
N LEU A 141 6.93 -4.32 -1.54
CA LEU A 141 5.97 -5.33 -1.07
C LEU A 141 4.63 -4.68 -0.71
N SER A 142 4.65 -3.59 0.07
CA SER A 142 3.44 -2.87 0.46
C SER A 142 2.83 -2.08 -0.69
N GLU A 143 3.66 -1.54 -1.58
CA GLU A 143 3.26 -0.69 -2.71
C GLU A 143 2.42 -1.47 -3.71
N ARG A 144 2.84 -2.68 -4.09
CA ARG A 144 2.06 -3.55 -4.98
C ARG A 144 0.65 -3.82 -4.43
N LEU A 145 0.57 -4.23 -3.16
CA LEU A 145 -0.69 -4.54 -2.49
C LEU A 145 -1.59 -3.30 -2.33
N ALA A 146 -1.00 -2.16 -1.97
CA ALA A 146 -1.72 -0.90 -1.83
C ALA A 146 -2.24 -0.40 -3.18
N TYR A 147 -1.44 -0.51 -4.24
CA TYR A 147 -1.80 -0.12 -5.59
C TYR A 147 -2.97 -0.95 -6.11
N GLU A 148 -2.91 -2.28 -6.02
CA GLU A 148 -4.00 -3.17 -6.45
C GLU A 148 -5.31 -2.85 -5.72
N ARG A 149 -5.24 -2.64 -4.40
CA ARG A 149 -6.40 -2.24 -3.59
C ARG A 149 -6.94 -0.87 -3.97
N ALA A 150 -6.06 0.11 -4.21
CA ALA A 150 -6.45 1.46 -4.58
C ALA A 150 -7.14 1.49 -5.95
N VAL A 151 -6.57 0.78 -6.94
CA VAL A 151 -7.16 0.66 -8.28
C VAL A 151 -8.54 -0.01 -8.23
N HIS A 152 -8.67 -1.11 -7.49
CA HIS A 152 -9.96 -1.78 -7.34
C HIS A 152 -11.00 -0.88 -6.65
N LYS A 153 -10.61 -0.21 -5.56
CA LYS A 153 -11.48 0.73 -4.85
C LYS A 153 -11.92 1.90 -5.75
N GLN A 154 -11.00 2.45 -6.55
CA GLN A 154 -11.31 3.53 -7.47
C GLN A 154 -12.31 3.09 -8.54
N ARG A 155 -12.13 1.91 -9.14
CA ARG A 155 -13.08 1.34 -10.11
C ARG A 155 -14.48 1.19 -9.52
N LEU A 156 -14.57 0.58 -8.34
CA LEU A 156 -15.85 0.42 -7.65
C LEU A 156 -16.50 1.77 -7.33
N GLN A 157 -15.71 2.76 -6.90
CA GLN A 157 -16.21 4.11 -6.64
C GLN A 157 -16.72 4.79 -7.92
N THR A 158 -16.05 4.62 -9.04
CA THR A 158 -16.50 5.17 -10.33
C THR A 158 -17.80 4.51 -10.79
N GLU A 159 -17.93 3.19 -10.64
CA GLU A 159 -19.16 2.45 -10.96
C GLU A 159 -20.33 2.92 -10.07
N ILE A 160 -20.11 3.05 -8.76
CA ILE A 160 -21.11 3.56 -7.82
C ILE A 160 -21.48 5.02 -8.17
N ALA A 161 -20.50 5.86 -8.51
CA ALA A 161 -20.75 7.25 -8.86
C ALA A 161 -21.57 7.38 -10.15
N GLN A 162 -21.34 6.52 -11.14
CA GLN A 162 -22.14 6.46 -12.36
C GLN A 162 -23.57 6.05 -12.05
N ALA A 163 -23.77 4.94 -11.32
CA ALA A 163 -25.10 4.47 -10.93
C ALA A 163 -25.87 5.51 -10.10
N LYS A 164 -25.19 6.20 -9.18
CA LYS A 164 -25.78 7.31 -8.41
C LYS A 164 -26.19 8.48 -9.30
N ARG A 165 -25.37 8.84 -10.30
CA ARG A 165 -25.70 9.92 -11.24
C ARG A 165 -26.96 9.58 -12.03
N GLU A 166 -27.05 8.36 -12.54
CA GLU A 166 -28.21 7.88 -13.30
C GLU A 166 -29.47 7.82 -12.42
N ALA A 167 -29.37 7.28 -11.20
CA ALA A 167 -30.48 7.23 -10.24
C ALA A 167 -30.96 8.63 -9.83
N ASN A 168 -30.04 9.54 -9.53
CA ASN A 168 -30.38 10.92 -9.18
C ASN A 168 -31.04 11.64 -10.37
N PHE A 169 -30.53 11.44 -11.59
CA PHE A 169 -31.13 12.01 -12.80
C PHE A 169 -32.56 11.51 -13.01
N TYR A 170 -32.79 10.21 -12.83
CA TYR A 170 -34.13 9.62 -12.91
C TYR A 170 -35.07 10.19 -11.83
N SER A 171 -34.63 10.22 -10.56
CA SER A 171 -35.42 10.77 -9.45
C SER A 171 -35.80 12.23 -9.70
N HIS A 172 -34.85 13.07 -10.11
CA HIS A 172 -35.11 14.47 -10.41
C HIS A 172 -36.10 14.65 -11.56
N ASN A 173 -36.05 13.79 -12.59
CA ASN A 173 -36.99 13.85 -13.71
C ASN A 173 -38.40 13.41 -13.31
N VAL A 174 -38.52 12.37 -12.48
CA VAL A 174 -39.80 11.92 -11.91
C VAL A 174 -40.42 13.02 -11.04
N ASP A 175 -39.62 13.62 -10.14
CA ASP A 175 -40.09 14.71 -9.28
C ASP A 175 -40.50 15.95 -10.09
N ARG A 176 -39.73 16.31 -11.12
CA ARG A 176 -40.08 17.40 -12.04
C ARG A 176 -41.38 17.10 -12.78
N SER A 177 -41.54 15.89 -13.30
CA SER A 177 -42.76 15.45 -13.99
C SER A 177 -43.98 15.51 -13.07
N ARG A 178 -43.86 15.02 -11.83
CA ARG A 178 -44.92 15.08 -10.82
C ARG A 178 -45.35 16.52 -10.51
N LYS A 179 -44.38 17.42 -10.29
CA LYS A 179 -44.66 18.85 -10.06
C LYS A 179 -45.34 19.49 -11.26
N LEU A 180 -44.88 19.22 -12.47
CA LEU A 180 -45.51 19.72 -13.70
C LEU A 180 -46.95 19.21 -13.84
N HIS A 181 -47.20 17.93 -13.53
CA HIS A 181 -48.55 17.37 -13.59
C HIS A 181 -49.48 18.00 -12.55
N GLN A 182 -48.98 18.31 -11.34
CA GLN A 182 -49.76 19.00 -10.32
C GLN A 182 -50.11 20.44 -10.74
N VAL A 183 -49.13 21.17 -11.29
CA VAL A 183 -49.34 22.54 -11.79
C VAL A 183 -50.35 22.55 -12.95
N ARG A 184 -50.28 21.59 -13.89
CA ARG A 184 -51.26 21.47 -14.98
C ARG A 184 -52.69 21.17 -14.53
N ARG A 185 -52.87 20.49 -13.39
CA ARG A 185 -54.21 20.21 -12.82
C ARG A 185 -54.82 21.44 -12.14
N ASN A 186 -54.02 22.44 -11.78
CA ASN A 186 -54.50 23.67 -11.19
C ASN A 186 -54.81 24.68 -12.30
N GLU A 187 -56.09 24.84 -12.65
CA GLU A 187 -56.55 25.63 -13.82
C GLU A 187 -56.22 27.13 -13.74
N ASN A 188 -55.85 27.65 -12.56
CA ASN A 188 -55.49 29.07 -12.35
C ASN A 188 -54.00 29.40 -12.56
N SER A 189 -53.20 28.47 -13.09
CA SER A 189 -51.74 28.63 -13.19
C SER A 189 -51.27 29.06 -14.59
N THR A 190 -50.71 30.26 -14.73
CA THR A 190 -50.02 30.79 -15.93
C THR A 190 -48.61 30.19 -16.14
N PHE A 191 -48.45 28.89 -15.91
CA PHE A 191 -47.14 28.24 -16.00
C PHE A 191 -46.79 27.88 -17.44
N VAL A 192 -45.85 28.61 -18.05
CA VAL A 192 -45.22 28.24 -19.32
C VAL A 192 -43.97 27.42 -19.00
N PRO A 193 -43.87 26.15 -19.44
CA PRO A 193 -42.68 25.36 -19.21
C PRO A 193 -41.46 26.04 -19.86
N PRO A 194 -40.35 26.21 -19.13
CA PRO A 194 -39.16 26.84 -19.68
C PRO A 194 -38.62 25.98 -20.84
N THR A 195 -38.37 26.62 -21.98
CA THR A 195 -37.74 25.98 -23.14
C THR A 195 -36.28 25.67 -22.82
N ILE A 196 -36.00 24.46 -22.35
CA ILE A 196 -34.62 24.01 -22.09
C ILE A 196 -33.96 23.75 -23.44
N LYS A 197 -33.00 24.60 -23.82
CA LYS A 197 -32.16 24.36 -25.01
C LYS A 197 -31.34 23.10 -24.77
N GLN A 198 -31.75 22.00 -25.40
CA GLN A 198 -30.99 20.75 -25.41
C GLN A 198 -29.69 20.96 -26.19
N ARG A 199 -28.57 20.44 -25.69
CA ARG A 199 -27.32 20.43 -26.46
C ARG A 199 -27.47 19.41 -27.59
N ASP A 200 -27.12 19.81 -28.81
CA ASP A 200 -27.04 18.94 -29.98
C ASP A 200 -26.24 17.67 -29.62
N THR A 201 -26.75 16.50 -29.99
CA THR A 201 -26.05 15.22 -29.76
C THR A 201 -24.81 15.09 -30.66
N ASP A 202 -23.83 14.25 -30.30
CA ASP A 202 -22.61 14.05 -31.10
C ASP A 202 -22.91 13.66 -32.57
N ALA A 203 -24.03 12.96 -32.81
CA ALA A 203 -24.51 12.62 -34.14
C ALA A 203 -25.02 13.85 -34.92
N GLU A 204 -25.77 14.74 -34.29
CA GLU A 204 -26.22 16.02 -34.88
C GLU A 204 -25.06 16.97 -35.15
N ILE A 205 -24.06 17.01 -34.26
CA ILE A 205 -22.86 17.84 -34.46
C ILE A 205 -22.10 17.38 -35.71
N ARG A 206 -21.97 16.07 -35.92
CA ARG A 206 -21.32 15.50 -37.10
C ARG A 206 -22.10 15.75 -38.38
N SER A 207 -23.41 15.49 -38.38
CA SER A 207 -24.24 15.72 -39.57
C SER A 207 -24.32 17.21 -39.96
N LYS A 208 -24.35 18.11 -38.97
CA LYS A 208 -24.32 19.58 -39.18
C LYS A 208 -22.97 20.08 -39.68
N LYS A 209 -21.88 19.36 -39.38
CA LYS A 209 -20.54 19.65 -39.91
C LYS A 209 -20.38 19.15 -41.35
N GLU A 210 -20.94 17.98 -41.66
CA GLU A 210 -21.00 17.45 -43.02
C GLU A 210 -21.85 18.32 -43.93
N SER A 211 -23.03 18.77 -43.48
CA SER A 211 -23.90 19.66 -44.26
C SER A 211 -23.34 21.07 -44.46
N LYS A 212 -22.53 21.58 -43.51
CA LYS A 212 -21.82 22.87 -43.65
C LYS A 212 -20.67 22.84 -44.66
N SER A 213 -20.22 21.69 -45.12
CA SER A 213 -19.11 21.60 -46.09
C SER A 213 -19.53 21.89 -47.54
N VAL A 214 -20.83 22.06 -47.80
CA VAL A 214 -21.40 22.10 -49.17
C VAL A 214 -21.79 23.52 -49.64
N THR A 215 -21.78 24.56 -48.81
CA THR A 215 -22.23 25.91 -49.25
C THR A 215 -21.10 26.89 -49.53
N ASP A 216 -21.08 27.33 -50.81
CA ASP A 216 -20.50 28.52 -51.42
C ASP A 216 -19.01 28.84 -51.26
N ARG A 217 -18.20 28.20 -52.10
CA ARG A 217 -16.91 28.75 -52.55
C ARG A 217 -17.06 29.71 -53.74
N THR A 218 -18.29 29.94 -54.20
CA THR A 218 -18.60 30.76 -55.38
C THR A 218 -18.24 32.23 -55.15
N ASP A 219 -18.49 32.76 -53.96
CA ASP A 219 -18.13 34.12 -53.56
C ASP A 219 -16.60 34.30 -53.40
N PHE A 220 -15.91 33.27 -52.91
CA PHE A 220 -14.45 33.27 -52.82
C PHE A 220 -13.78 33.21 -54.20
N LEU A 221 -14.32 32.43 -55.14
CA LEU A 221 -13.78 32.35 -56.50
C LEU A 221 -14.08 33.62 -57.32
N LYS A 222 -15.21 34.28 -57.07
CA LYS A 222 -15.52 35.60 -57.66
C LYS A 222 -14.57 36.71 -57.20
N SER A 223 -14.08 36.68 -55.96
CA SER A 223 -13.12 37.69 -55.48
C SER A 223 -11.67 37.46 -55.95
N LEU A 224 -11.35 36.26 -56.46
CA LEU A 224 -10.01 35.92 -56.94
C LEU A 224 -9.79 36.24 -58.42
N PHE A 225 -10.86 36.27 -59.22
CA PHE A 225 -10.81 36.39 -60.69
C PHE A 225 -11.76 37.47 -61.27
N GLY A 226 -12.42 38.26 -60.41
CA GLY A 226 -13.29 39.38 -60.78
C GLY A 226 -12.59 40.72 -60.74
#